data_AF-A0A1Y1QHB9-F1
#
_entry.id   AF-A0A1Y1QHB9-F1
#
_cell.length_a   1.000
_cell.length_b   1.000
_cell.length_c   1.000
_cell.angle_alpha   90.00
_cell.angle_beta   90.00
_cell.angle_gamma   90.00
#
_symmetry.space_group_name_H-M   'P 1'
#
loop_
_entity.id
_entity.type
_entity.pdbx_description
1 polymer ?
#
loop_
_entity_poly.entity_id
_entity_poly.type
_entity_poly.pdbx_seq_one_letter_code
_entity_poly.pdbx_strand_id
1 'polypeptide(L)'
;LIQSVARVIITDSKGSLTDQVNRRGLLDVRVPPFKPSRNHFPASQAMSELLPRNDLILFNGLGGFTADGREYVMTPAVAQTTPAPWVNVLANPHFGTVISESGQAYTWGENAHEYRLTPWHNDPVSDLSGEALYLRDEDSGQIWSPTSLPCPGTGAYISRHGFGYSVFEHNENGIYSELTVFVALDASVKFSVLKVRNASGRTRQLSATGYVEWVLGDLTPKSAPYVITECTTPQGALFARNPYSMEFAERVAFFAVDDANRTVTADRAEFIGRNGSLRNPSALQRAYLSGKVGAALDPCAALQVPFELAAGRERVIVFKLGAGRDMHDAQALVQRFRGVAATLDALKQVQDYWVQTGAGRNTRSCGKHARQWLVVIPNAGLPIVGTQRLLPIRRRVRFPRPVAGCDGVGSCRTAQSPRTFAAVCGASVCGR
;
A
#
# COMPACT_ATOMS: atom_id res chain seq x y z
N LEU A 1 -12.54 -13.83 -26.93
CA LEU A 1 -13.28 -14.26 -25.72
C LEU A 1 -13.15 -15.76 -25.41
N ILE A 2 -13.43 -16.69 -26.34
CA ILE A 2 -13.22 -18.14 -26.11
C ILE A 2 -11.72 -18.53 -26.13
N GLN A 3 -10.89 -17.81 -26.89
CA GLN A 3 -9.42 -17.99 -26.89
C GLN A 3 -8.71 -17.48 -25.62
N SER A 4 -9.44 -16.87 -24.68
CA SER A 4 -8.92 -16.39 -23.40
C SER A 4 -9.12 -17.39 -22.25
N VAL A 5 -9.84 -18.50 -22.48
CA VAL A 5 -10.20 -19.46 -21.40
C VAL A 5 -9.79 -20.91 -21.72
N ALA A 6 -9.13 -21.17 -22.85
CA ALA A 6 -8.48 -22.45 -23.11
C ALA A 6 -7.11 -22.21 -23.76
N ARG A 7 -6.05 -22.81 -23.21
CA ARG A 7 -4.70 -22.72 -23.79
C ARG A 7 -3.96 -24.05 -23.78
N VAL A 8 -3.46 -24.40 -24.95
CA VAL A 8 -2.39 -25.37 -25.17
C VAL A 8 -1.30 -24.60 -25.94
N ILE A 9 -0.07 -24.58 -25.40
CA ILE A 9 1.08 -23.96 -26.08
C ILE A 9 1.86 -25.08 -26.74
N ILE A 10 1.85 -25.12 -28.08
CA ILE A 10 2.57 -26.09 -28.90
C ILE A 10 3.68 -25.35 -29.62
N THR A 11 4.91 -25.86 -29.53
CA THR A 11 6.11 -25.27 -30.13
C THR A 11 6.78 -26.30 -31.03
N ASP A 12 7.11 -25.92 -32.26
CA ASP A 12 7.74 -26.77 -33.29
C ASP A 12 9.14 -27.26 -32.88
N SER A 13 9.84 -26.49 -32.05
CA SER A 13 11.14 -26.82 -31.47
C SER A 13 11.09 -27.83 -30.30
N LYS A 14 9.91 -28.26 -29.84
CA LYS A 14 9.75 -29.10 -28.64
C LYS A 14 9.31 -30.56 -28.89
N GLY A 15 9.41 -31.03 -30.13
CA GLY A 15 9.09 -32.43 -30.50
C GLY A 15 7.65 -32.59 -30.97
N SER A 16 7.16 -33.83 -31.06
CA SER A 16 5.82 -34.09 -31.60
C SER A 16 4.71 -33.53 -30.70
N LEU A 17 3.51 -33.32 -31.26
CA LEU A 17 2.34 -32.89 -30.49
C LEU A 17 2.04 -33.85 -29.33
N THR A 18 2.16 -35.15 -29.57
CA THR A 18 1.96 -36.20 -28.56
C THR A 18 2.97 -36.08 -27.41
N ASP A 19 4.23 -35.76 -27.71
CA ASP A 19 5.25 -35.54 -26.67
C ASP A 19 4.94 -34.29 -25.83
N GLN A 20 4.42 -33.24 -26.48
CA GLN A 20 4.10 -31.98 -25.81
C GLN A 20 2.84 -32.09 -24.94
N VAL A 21 1.84 -32.87 -25.36
CA VAL A 21 0.63 -33.17 -24.57
C VAL A 21 0.93 -34.12 -23.40
N ASN A 22 1.89 -35.05 -23.58
CA ASN A 22 2.29 -36.01 -22.54
C ASN A 22 3.37 -35.47 -21.57
N ARG A 23 3.94 -34.29 -21.82
CA ARG A 23 4.86 -33.62 -20.89
C ARG A 23 4.09 -33.11 -19.66
N ARG A 24 4.19 -33.87 -18.57
CA ARG A 24 3.75 -33.48 -17.22
C ARG A 24 4.31 -32.11 -16.83
N GLY A 25 3.43 -31.12 -16.68
CA GLY A 25 3.62 -29.89 -15.90
C GLY A 25 4.67 -28.91 -16.43
N LEU A 26 4.46 -27.61 -16.19
CA LEU A 26 5.56 -26.64 -16.20
C LEU A 26 6.71 -27.23 -15.39
N LEU A 27 7.92 -27.27 -15.96
CA LEU A 27 9.12 -27.69 -15.22
C LEU A 27 9.18 -26.88 -13.94
N ASP A 28 8.91 -27.52 -12.81
CA ASP A 28 8.87 -26.85 -11.53
C ASP A 28 10.32 -26.52 -11.19
N VAL A 29 10.70 -25.25 -11.35
CA VAL A 29 12.04 -24.76 -11.01
C VAL A 29 12.19 -24.94 -9.49
N ARG A 30 12.82 -26.03 -9.09
CA ARG A 30 13.11 -26.33 -7.69
C ARG A 30 14.26 -25.44 -7.24
N VAL A 31 13.92 -24.28 -6.70
CA VAL A 31 14.90 -23.43 -6.03
C VAL A 31 15.34 -24.12 -4.73
N PRO A 32 16.66 -24.21 -4.46
CA PRO A 32 17.15 -24.83 -3.23
C PRO A 32 16.68 -24.07 -1.98
N PRO A 33 16.50 -24.78 -0.85
CA PRO A 33 16.24 -24.13 0.43
C PRO A 33 17.42 -23.24 0.81
N PHE A 34 17.13 -22.13 1.48
CA PHE A 34 18.15 -21.29 2.08
C PHE A 34 18.89 -22.07 3.18
N LYS A 35 20.21 -21.94 3.21
CA LYS A 35 21.07 -22.57 4.21
C LYS A 35 21.79 -21.46 4.99
N PRO A 36 21.40 -21.19 6.25
CA PRO A 36 22.10 -20.23 7.08
C PRO A 36 23.58 -20.59 7.21
N SER A 37 24.46 -19.61 7.06
CA SER A 37 25.89 -19.75 7.32
C SER A 37 26.22 -19.54 8.80
N ARG A 38 25.30 -18.91 9.55
CA ARG A 38 25.43 -18.62 10.97
C ARG A 38 24.16 -19.00 11.71
N ASN A 39 24.33 -19.51 12.93
CA ASN A 39 23.22 -19.63 13.86
C ASN A 39 22.76 -18.24 14.29
N HIS A 40 21.45 -18.01 14.23
CA HIS A 40 20.86 -16.84 14.83
C HIS A 40 20.95 -16.96 16.36
N PHE A 41 21.73 -16.09 16.98
CA PHE A 41 21.61 -15.82 18.39
C PHE A 41 20.90 -14.48 18.49
N PRO A 42 19.71 -14.42 19.14
CA PRO A 42 19.11 -13.13 19.41
C PRO A 42 20.14 -12.33 20.19
N ALA A 43 20.54 -11.17 19.66
CA ALA A 43 21.39 -10.28 20.41
C ALA A 43 20.67 -10.00 21.73
N SER A 44 21.38 -10.14 22.87
CA SER A 44 20.85 -9.70 24.16
C SER A 44 20.29 -8.31 23.96
N GLN A 45 19.01 -8.11 24.30
CA GLN A 45 18.23 -6.88 24.12
C GLN A 45 19.09 -5.64 24.39
N ALA A 46 19.82 -5.18 23.37
CA ALA A 46 20.30 -3.82 23.36
C ALA A 46 19.02 -3.07 23.08
N MET A 47 18.44 -2.49 24.13
CA MET A 47 17.28 -1.60 24.03
C MET A 47 17.43 -0.80 22.75
N SER A 48 16.50 -1.01 21.82
CA SER A 48 16.47 -0.29 20.55
C SER A 48 16.60 1.20 20.88
N GLU A 49 17.68 1.84 20.43
CA GLU A 49 17.92 3.28 20.60
C GLU A 49 16.97 4.13 19.71
N LEU A 50 15.77 3.65 19.44
CA LEU A 50 14.66 4.51 19.06
C LEU A 50 14.17 5.17 20.35
N LEU A 51 14.91 6.21 20.77
CA LEU A 51 14.59 6.97 21.97
C LEU A 51 13.14 7.46 21.92
N PRO A 52 12.40 7.39 23.04
CA PRO A 52 11.08 7.99 23.14
C PRO A 52 11.15 9.47 22.74
N ARG A 53 10.32 9.89 21.78
CA ARG A 53 10.21 11.29 21.37
C ARG A 53 9.46 12.08 22.43
N ASN A 54 10.21 12.78 23.29
CA ASN A 54 9.66 13.64 24.34
C ASN A 54 9.24 15.03 23.83
N ASP A 55 9.45 15.31 22.55
CA ASP A 55 9.17 16.58 21.88
C ASP A 55 7.78 16.64 21.21
N LEU A 56 6.96 15.59 21.34
CA LEU A 56 5.63 15.52 20.74
C LEU A 56 4.61 16.35 21.52
N ILE A 57 3.79 17.12 20.78
CA ILE A 57 2.65 17.85 21.33
C ILE A 57 1.37 17.01 21.21
N LEU A 58 0.40 17.23 22.12
CA LEU A 58 -0.87 16.51 22.15
C LEU A 58 -0.72 14.98 22.21
N PHE A 59 0.27 14.49 22.96
CA PHE A 59 0.54 13.06 23.11
C PHE A 59 -0.62 12.35 23.82
N ASN A 60 -1.12 11.26 23.22
CA ASN A 60 -2.28 10.52 23.71
C ASN A 60 -1.94 9.15 24.33
N GLY A 61 -0.66 8.87 24.55
CA GLY A 61 -0.17 7.57 25.03
C GLY A 61 0.31 6.63 23.92
N LEU A 62 -0.10 6.85 22.67
CA LEU A 62 0.30 6.06 21.49
C LEU A 62 1.10 6.88 20.48
N GLY A 63 0.80 8.17 20.40
CA GLY A 63 1.42 9.10 19.46
C GLY A 63 1.05 10.55 19.73
N GLY A 64 1.69 11.46 19.00
CA GLY A 64 1.50 12.91 19.10
C GLY A 64 2.00 13.63 17.86
N PHE A 65 1.71 14.92 17.74
CA PHE A 65 2.17 15.73 16.63
C PHE A 65 3.59 16.23 16.88
N THR A 66 4.35 16.42 15.79
CA THR A 66 5.58 17.20 15.84
C THR A 66 5.30 18.65 16.25
N ALA A 67 6.30 19.35 16.79
CA ALA A 67 6.14 20.75 17.24
C ALA A 67 5.67 21.71 16.13
N ASP A 68 6.00 21.42 14.87
CA ASP A 68 5.54 22.17 13.69
C ASP A 68 4.16 21.72 13.16
N GLY A 69 3.57 20.67 13.76
CA GLY A 69 2.26 20.13 13.40
C GLY A 69 2.20 19.43 12.04
N ARG A 70 3.34 19.12 11.42
CA ARG A 70 3.40 18.57 10.05
C ARG A 70 3.34 17.06 9.97
N GLU A 71 3.76 16.38 11.03
CA GLU A 71 3.71 14.92 11.12
C GLU A 71 2.97 14.50 12.38
N TYR A 72 2.19 13.43 12.28
CA TYR A 72 1.71 12.68 13.43
C TYR A 72 2.61 11.46 13.63
N VAL A 73 3.29 11.41 14.78
CA VAL A 73 4.27 10.37 15.12
C VAL A 73 3.62 9.37 16.07
N MET A 74 3.69 8.10 15.71
CA MET A 74 3.16 6.97 16.46
C MET A 74 4.33 6.12 16.92
N THR A 75 4.41 5.90 18.23
CA THR A 75 5.45 5.10 18.87
C THR A 75 4.78 4.09 19.79
N PRO A 76 3.98 3.14 19.25
CA PRO A 76 3.39 2.12 20.08
C PRO A 76 4.50 1.37 20.82
N ALA A 77 4.37 1.22 22.13
CA ALA A 77 5.27 0.36 22.88
C ALA A 77 5.20 -1.08 22.33
N VAL A 78 6.25 -1.87 22.55
CA VAL A 78 6.25 -3.29 22.17
C VAL A 78 5.02 -3.97 22.80
N ALA A 79 4.19 -4.60 21.96
CA ALA A 79 2.89 -5.22 22.30
C ALA A 79 1.68 -4.28 22.51
N GLN A 80 1.81 -2.98 22.23
CA GLN A 80 0.67 -2.07 22.18
C GLN A 80 0.22 -1.90 20.72
N THR A 81 -1.09 -1.99 20.47
CA THR A 81 -1.67 -1.71 19.15
C THR A 81 -2.53 -0.45 19.22
N THR A 82 -2.70 0.21 18.09
CA THR A 82 -3.73 1.25 17.96
C THR A 82 -5.12 0.61 18.18
N PRO A 83 -6.13 1.37 18.65
CA PRO A 83 -7.49 0.84 18.82
C PRO A 83 -8.14 0.41 17.49
N ALA A 84 -7.70 1.03 16.39
CA ALA A 84 -8.02 0.71 15.01
C ALA A 84 -6.87 1.24 14.14
N PRO A 85 -6.62 0.67 12.94
CA PRO A 85 -5.56 1.15 12.05
C PRO A 85 -5.69 2.64 11.79
N TRP A 86 -4.64 3.39 12.11
CA TRP A 86 -4.54 4.82 11.82
C TRP A 86 -3.90 4.97 10.45
N VAL A 87 -4.65 5.53 9.51
CA VAL A 87 -4.26 5.54 8.11
C VAL A 87 -3.89 6.92 7.60
N ASN A 88 -3.01 6.96 6.62
CA ASN A 88 -2.76 8.10 5.76
C ASN A 88 -3.25 7.82 4.33
N VAL A 89 -3.73 8.86 3.65
CA VAL A 89 -4.18 8.76 2.25
C VAL A 89 -3.21 9.56 1.39
N LEU A 90 -2.51 8.87 0.50
CA LEU A 90 -1.49 9.42 -0.38
C LEU A 90 -2.03 9.34 -1.79
N ALA A 91 -2.41 10.45 -2.40
CA ALA A 91 -3.07 10.44 -3.69
C ALA A 91 -2.80 11.68 -4.54
N ASN A 92 -2.90 11.48 -5.84
CA ASN A 92 -3.01 12.51 -6.87
C ASN A 92 -4.34 12.28 -7.64
N PRO A 93 -4.68 13.10 -8.66
CA PRO A 93 -5.96 12.97 -9.38
C PRO A 93 -6.22 11.60 -10.03
N HIS A 94 -5.19 10.82 -10.33
CA HIS A 94 -5.30 9.58 -11.11
C HIS A 94 -4.76 8.35 -10.39
N PHE A 95 -4.27 8.47 -9.16
CA PHE A 95 -3.61 7.38 -8.47
C PHE A 95 -3.57 7.63 -6.97
N GLY A 96 -3.65 6.57 -6.18
CA GLY A 96 -3.47 6.72 -4.75
C GLY A 96 -3.28 5.42 -4.00
N THR A 97 -2.94 5.57 -2.73
CA THR A 97 -2.82 4.49 -1.77
C THR A 97 -3.36 4.94 -0.41
N VAL A 98 -3.96 4.01 0.32
CA VAL A 98 -4.18 4.16 1.76
C VAL A 98 -3.15 3.28 2.44
N ILE A 99 -2.48 3.83 3.46
CA ILE A 99 -1.46 3.10 4.22
C ILE A 99 -1.69 3.29 5.72
N SER A 100 -1.69 2.20 6.48
CA SER A 100 -1.81 2.23 7.95
C SER A 100 -0.49 2.55 8.64
N GLU A 101 -0.55 2.81 9.95
CA GLU A 101 0.61 2.95 10.81
C GLU A 101 1.41 1.64 10.92
N SER A 102 0.77 0.51 10.63
CA SER A 102 1.41 -0.80 10.59
C SER A 102 2.04 -1.13 9.23
N GLY A 103 1.95 -0.21 8.25
CA GLY A 103 2.54 -0.35 6.92
C GLY A 103 1.66 -1.06 5.90
N GLN A 104 0.43 -1.40 6.28
CA GLN A 104 -0.49 -2.17 5.45
C GLN A 104 -1.16 -1.23 4.46
N ALA A 105 -1.13 -1.59 3.18
CA ALA A 105 -1.57 -0.70 2.12
C ALA A 105 -2.51 -1.37 1.11
N TYR A 106 -3.32 -0.55 0.46
CA TYR A 106 -3.90 -0.87 -0.83
C TYR A 106 -3.71 0.32 -1.78
N THR A 107 -3.65 0.04 -3.08
CA THR A 107 -3.28 0.99 -4.13
C THR A 107 -4.24 0.87 -5.30
N TRP A 108 -4.60 2.00 -5.90
CA TRP A 108 -5.48 2.08 -7.07
C TRP A 108 -4.95 3.06 -8.10
N GLY A 109 -5.38 2.87 -9.34
CA GLY A 109 -5.26 3.85 -10.42
C GLY A 109 -6.65 4.26 -10.88
N GLU A 110 -6.83 5.52 -11.27
CA GLU A 110 -8.06 6.16 -11.78
C GLU A 110 -9.29 6.08 -10.84
N ASN A 111 -9.69 4.90 -10.39
CA ASN A 111 -10.86 4.63 -9.57
C ASN A 111 -10.53 3.64 -8.42
N ALA A 112 -10.70 4.09 -7.17
CA ALA A 112 -10.43 3.30 -5.97
C ALA A 112 -11.37 2.09 -5.75
N HIS A 113 -12.48 2.04 -6.49
CA HIS A 113 -13.43 0.93 -6.47
C HIS A 113 -13.21 -0.04 -7.64
N GLU A 114 -13.15 0.50 -8.87
CA GLU A 114 -13.17 -0.32 -10.09
C GLU A 114 -11.79 -0.74 -10.60
N TYR A 115 -10.72 -0.01 -10.26
CA TYR A 115 -9.37 -0.29 -10.76
C TYR A 115 -8.32 -0.28 -9.64
N ARG A 116 -8.45 -1.26 -8.76
CA ARG A 116 -7.47 -1.53 -7.72
C ARG A 116 -6.29 -2.29 -8.30
N LEU A 117 -5.08 -1.88 -7.95
CA LEU A 117 -3.86 -2.60 -8.28
C LEU A 117 -3.64 -3.73 -7.27
N THR A 118 -3.86 -3.43 -6.00
CA THR A 118 -3.71 -4.35 -4.86
C THR A 118 -5.02 -4.50 -4.08
N PRO A 119 -5.23 -5.65 -3.40
CA PRO A 119 -6.48 -5.93 -2.73
C PRO A 119 -6.71 -4.99 -1.54
N TRP A 120 -7.98 -4.61 -1.35
CA TRP A 120 -8.44 -3.92 -0.16
C TRP A 120 -9.21 -4.90 0.74
N HIS A 121 -8.87 -4.91 2.02
CA HIS A 121 -9.57 -5.68 3.04
C HIS A 121 -10.28 -4.74 4.00
N ASN A 122 -11.57 -4.96 4.21
CA ASN A 122 -12.34 -4.22 5.23
C ASN A 122 -12.23 -4.92 6.59
N ASP A 123 -11.00 -5.08 7.10
CA ASP A 123 -10.71 -5.76 8.36
C ASP A 123 -9.97 -4.82 9.33
N PRO A 124 -10.68 -4.23 10.31
CA PRO A 124 -10.07 -3.33 11.29
C PRO A 124 -9.28 -4.06 12.39
N VAL A 125 -9.29 -5.39 12.42
CA VAL A 125 -8.63 -6.18 13.47
C VAL A 125 -7.28 -6.70 12.98
N SER A 126 -7.26 -7.36 11.82
CA SER A 126 -6.04 -7.99 11.31
C SER A 126 -5.20 -7.08 10.41
N ASP A 127 -5.78 -5.99 9.92
CA ASP A 127 -5.15 -5.03 9.00
C ASP A 127 -4.46 -5.74 7.82
N LEU A 128 -5.19 -6.60 7.08
CA LEU A 128 -4.60 -7.37 5.99
C LEU A 128 -4.22 -6.49 4.80
N SER A 129 -3.12 -6.83 4.13
CA SER A 129 -2.66 -6.14 2.91
C SER A 129 -2.20 -7.16 1.88
N GLY A 130 -2.38 -6.82 0.60
CA GLY A 130 -1.73 -7.51 -0.51
C GLY A 130 -0.35 -6.94 -0.85
N GLU A 131 0.20 -6.08 -0.01
CA GLU A 131 1.50 -5.45 -0.19
C GLU A 131 2.39 -5.74 1.01
N ALA A 132 3.66 -6.05 0.76
CA ALA A 132 4.61 -6.31 1.84
C ALA A 132 6.04 -5.99 1.44
N LEU A 133 6.82 -5.56 2.43
CA LEU A 133 8.26 -5.38 2.32
C LEU A 133 8.94 -6.21 3.41
N TYR A 134 10.07 -6.82 3.05
CA TYR A 134 10.85 -7.67 3.93
C TYR A 134 12.33 -7.32 3.82
N LEU A 135 13.02 -7.43 4.93
CA LEU A 135 14.46 -7.58 5.02
C LEU A 135 14.77 -9.00 5.48
N ARG A 136 15.80 -9.60 4.90
CA ARG A 136 16.34 -10.89 5.34
C ARG A 136 17.83 -10.77 5.56
N ASP A 137 18.31 -11.29 6.68
CA ASP A 137 19.73 -11.50 6.90
C ASP A 137 20.18 -12.79 6.21
N GLU A 138 21.04 -12.68 5.21
CA GLU A 138 21.53 -13.81 4.41
C GLU A 138 22.62 -14.62 5.13
N ASP A 139 23.07 -14.18 6.32
CA ASP A 139 23.91 -15.03 7.18
C ASP A 139 23.05 -15.99 8.02
N SER A 140 21.95 -15.48 8.60
CA SER A 140 21.16 -16.18 9.62
C SER A 140 19.82 -16.71 9.13
N GLY A 141 19.30 -16.18 8.02
CA GLY A 141 17.97 -16.49 7.48
C GLY A 141 16.82 -15.79 8.21
N GLN A 142 17.11 -14.90 9.17
CA GLN A 142 16.08 -14.14 9.87
C GLN A 142 15.38 -13.18 8.91
N ILE A 143 14.05 -13.16 8.96
CA ILE A 143 13.20 -12.30 8.13
C ILE A 143 12.41 -11.37 9.06
N TRP A 144 12.29 -10.11 8.68
CA TRP A 144 11.42 -9.14 9.32
C TRP A 144 10.96 -8.09 8.31
N SER A 145 9.94 -7.31 8.66
CA SER A 145 9.43 -6.18 7.88
C SER A 145 9.97 -4.86 8.43
N PRO A 146 10.25 -3.85 7.57
CA PRO A 146 10.59 -2.50 8.02
C PRO A 146 9.39 -1.80 8.70
N THR A 147 8.20 -2.36 8.53
CA THR A 147 6.92 -2.01 9.16
C THR A 147 6.51 -3.09 10.17
N SER A 148 5.60 -2.79 11.11
CA SER A 148 5.19 -3.74 12.15
C SER A 148 4.40 -4.94 11.61
N LEU A 149 3.79 -4.81 10.43
CA LEU A 149 3.19 -5.90 9.67
C LEU A 149 3.85 -6.00 8.29
N PRO A 150 3.81 -7.18 7.63
CA PRO A 150 3.23 -8.44 8.11
C PRO A 150 4.16 -9.27 9.01
N CYS A 151 5.47 -9.07 8.97
CA CYS A 151 6.45 -9.87 9.70
C CYS A 151 7.18 -9.01 10.75
N PRO A 152 6.60 -8.75 11.94
CA PRO A 152 7.23 -7.89 12.94
C PRO A 152 8.58 -8.45 13.39
N GLY A 153 9.57 -7.56 13.48
CA GLY A 153 10.81 -7.79 14.23
C GLY A 153 10.58 -7.73 15.73
N THR A 154 11.68 -7.77 16.49
CA THR A 154 11.67 -7.71 17.95
C THR A 154 11.83 -6.28 18.48
N GLY A 155 12.42 -5.39 17.67
CA GLY A 155 12.61 -3.97 18.01
C GLY A 155 11.31 -3.15 18.00
N ALA A 156 11.41 -1.94 18.57
CA ALA A 156 10.33 -0.94 18.48
C ALA A 156 10.15 -0.43 17.05
N TYR A 157 8.94 0.02 16.74
CA TYR A 157 8.58 0.66 15.48
C TYR A 157 8.14 2.09 15.73
N ILE A 158 8.57 3.01 14.86
CA ILE A 158 8.05 4.37 14.81
C ILE A 158 7.40 4.57 13.45
N SER A 159 6.16 5.04 13.45
CA SER A 159 5.44 5.38 12.23
C SER A 159 5.14 6.87 12.23
N ARG A 160 5.29 7.53 11.09
CA ARG A 160 5.04 8.96 10.92
C ARG A 160 4.13 9.17 9.73
N HIS A 161 3.03 9.86 9.94
CA HIS A 161 2.14 10.29 8.86
C HIS A 161 2.30 11.79 8.67
N GLY A 162 2.85 12.17 7.52
CA GLY A 162 2.98 13.54 7.08
C GLY A 162 2.05 13.86 5.91
N PHE A 163 2.11 15.09 5.44
CA PHE A 163 1.33 15.52 4.27
C PHE A 163 1.91 14.92 2.98
N GLY A 164 1.19 13.94 2.40
CA GLY A 164 1.56 13.31 1.13
C GLY A 164 2.63 12.22 1.23
N TYR A 165 3.08 11.87 2.45
CA TYR A 165 3.99 10.75 2.67
C TYR A 165 3.81 10.11 4.05
N SER A 166 4.32 8.90 4.21
CA SER A 166 4.44 8.21 5.50
C SER A 166 5.84 7.64 5.66
N VAL A 167 6.39 7.65 6.88
CA VAL A 167 7.71 7.10 7.20
C VAL A 167 7.60 6.04 8.29
N PHE A 168 8.32 4.94 8.13
CA PHE A 168 8.41 3.86 9.11
C PHE A 168 9.87 3.62 9.47
N GLU A 169 10.17 3.59 10.76
CA GLU A 169 11.52 3.41 11.28
C GLU A 169 11.55 2.19 12.19
N HIS A 170 12.57 1.36 12.02
CA HIS A 170 12.76 0.15 12.80
C HIS A 170 14.24 -0.19 12.92
N ASN A 171 14.61 -0.85 14.02
CA ASN A 171 15.95 -1.40 14.21
C ASN A 171 15.83 -2.86 14.64
N GLU A 172 16.46 -3.74 13.87
CA GLU A 172 16.55 -5.16 14.17
C GLU A 172 18.01 -5.59 14.13
N ASN A 173 18.54 -6.09 15.25
CA ASN A 173 19.90 -6.65 15.35
C ASN A 173 21.02 -5.73 14.79
N GLY A 174 20.88 -4.42 15.01
CA GLY A 174 21.84 -3.41 14.55
C GLY A 174 21.67 -3.02 13.08
N ILE A 175 20.57 -3.42 12.45
CA ILE A 175 20.18 -2.97 11.10
C ILE A 175 19.02 -2.00 11.25
N TYR A 176 19.32 -0.73 11.02
CA TYR A 176 18.32 0.33 11.02
C TYR A 176 17.70 0.45 9.63
N SER A 177 16.38 0.45 9.56
CA SER A 177 15.61 0.64 8.33
C SER A 177 14.69 1.83 8.48
N GLU A 178 14.71 2.72 7.49
CA GLU A 178 13.74 3.79 7.29
C GLU A 178 13.03 3.57 5.95
N LEU A 179 11.71 3.41 5.98
CA LEU A 179 10.87 3.25 4.80
C LEU A 179 10.02 4.50 4.62
N THR A 180 10.23 5.25 3.54
CA THR A 180 9.36 6.36 3.15
C THR A 180 8.44 5.95 2.00
N VAL A 181 7.13 6.09 2.20
CA VAL A 181 6.10 5.79 1.21
C VAL A 181 5.40 7.08 0.77
N PHE A 182 5.31 7.32 -0.53
CA PHE A 182 4.63 8.49 -1.10
C PHE A 182 4.14 8.22 -2.53
N VAL A 183 3.24 9.06 -3.02
CA VAL A 183 2.74 9.03 -4.41
C VAL A 183 3.24 10.28 -5.12
N ALA A 184 3.76 10.13 -6.35
CA ALA A 184 4.16 11.29 -7.16
C ALA A 184 2.97 12.22 -7.41
N LEU A 185 3.23 13.53 -7.48
CA LEU A 185 2.16 14.52 -7.74
C LEU A 185 1.60 14.41 -9.15
N ASP A 186 2.45 14.09 -10.13
CA ASP A 186 2.16 14.22 -11.56
C ASP A 186 2.20 12.88 -12.31
N ALA A 187 2.32 11.76 -11.59
CA ALA A 187 2.45 10.44 -12.17
C ALA A 187 1.75 9.38 -11.32
N SER A 188 1.20 8.36 -11.98
CA SER A 188 0.53 7.21 -11.35
C SER A 188 1.54 6.20 -10.79
N VAL A 189 2.37 6.67 -9.86
CA VAL A 189 3.48 5.91 -9.26
C VAL A 189 3.53 6.17 -7.76
N LYS A 190 3.46 5.09 -7.00
CA LYS A 190 3.85 5.02 -5.59
C LYS A 190 5.31 4.58 -5.46
N PHE A 191 6.02 5.24 -4.57
CA PHE A 191 7.38 4.91 -4.19
C PHE A 191 7.41 4.36 -2.78
N SER A 192 8.23 3.33 -2.59
CA SER A 192 8.63 2.80 -1.29
C SER A 192 10.16 2.87 -1.22
N VAL A 193 10.66 3.95 -0.61
CA VAL A 193 12.09 4.24 -0.47
C VAL A 193 12.59 3.62 0.82
N LEU A 194 13.30 2.50 0.71
CA LEU A 194 13.87 1.76 1.83
C LEU A 194 15.34 2.12 1.98
N LYS A 195 15.66 2.83 3.06
CA LYS A 195 17.01 3.19 3.47
C LYS A 195 17.45 2.26 4.59
N VAL A 196 18.54 1.52 4.37
CA VAL A 196 19.05 0.50 5.30
C VAL A 196 20.46 0.88 5.72
N ARG A 197 20.69 1.00 7.03
CA ARG A 197 21.98 1.33 7.63
C ARG A 197 22.46 0.22 8.54
N ASN A 198 23.71 -0.20 8.35
CA ASN A 198 24.34 -1.23 9.18
C ASN A 198 25.06 -0.59 10.37
N ALA A 199 24.46 -0.66 11.55
CA ALA A 199 25.03 -0.22 12.82
C ALA A 199 25.58 -1.39 13.66
N SER A 200 25.69 -2.60 13.09
CA SER A 200 26.00 -3.81 13.87
C SER A 200 27.51 -4.00 14.16
N GLY A 201 28.39 -3.14 13.67
CA GLY A 201 29.85 -3.27 13.81
C GLY A 201 30.55 -4.32 12.93
N ARG A 202 29.85 -5.05 12.05
CA ARG A 202 30.46 -5.98 11.06
C ARG A 202 29.67 -5.97 9.76
N THR A 203 30.29 -6.33 8.64
CA THR A 203 29.59 -6.47 7.35
C THR A 203 28.42 -7.46 7.45
N ARG A 204 27.31 -7.13 6.78
CA ARG A 204 26.13 -8.01 6.60
C ARG A 204 25.87 -8.29 5.14
N GLN A 205 25.45 -9.52 4.86
CA GLN A 205 24.76 -9.84 3.62
C GLN A 205 23.26 -9.80 3.89
N LEU A 206 22.53 -8.98 3.15
CA LEU A 206 21.10 -8.77 3.33
C LEU A 206 20.36 -8.96 2.01
N SER A 207 19.07 -9.21 2.07
CA SER A 207 18.19 -9.01 0.92
C SER A 207 16.95 -8.20 1.30
N ALA A 208 16.51 -7.34 0.38
CA ALA A 208 15.25 -6.62 0.47
C ALA A 208 14.25 -7.22 -0.52
N THR A 209 13.07 -7.61 -0.04
CA THR A 209 12.02 -8.18 -0.90
C THR A 209 10.76 -7.33 -0.85
N GLY A 210 10.28 -6.90 -2.01
CA GLY A 210 8.96 -6.31 -2.18
C GLY A 210 7.98 -7.31 -2.76
N TYR A 211 6.75 -7.31 -2.28
CA TYR A 211 5.67 -8.19 -2.72
C TYR A 211 4.39 -7.37 -2.96
N VAL A 212 3.71 -7.66 -4.05
CA VAL A 212 2.44 -7.07 -4.48
C VAL A 212 1.51 -8.16 -5.01
N GLU A 213 0.31 -8.30 -4.45
CA GLU A 213 -0.77 -9.12 -5.00
C GLU A 213 -1.54 -8.33 -6.06
N TRP A 214 -1.73 -8.92 -7.24
CA TRP A 214 -2.41 -8.24 -8.34
C TRP A 214 -3.93 -8.45 -8.28
N VAL A 215 -4.68 -7.34 -8.32
CA VAL A 215 -6.12 -7.34 -8.59
C VAL A 215 -6.39 -6.91 -10.03
N LEU A 216 -5.99 -5.70 -10.42
CA LEU A 216 -6.27 -5.12 -11.75
C LEU A 216 -7.76 -5.14 -12.11
N GLY A 217 -8.59 -4.68 -11.18
CA GLY A 217 -10.05 -4.69 -11.25
C GLY A 217 -10.70 -4.37 -9.90
N ASP A 218 -11.95 -4.79 -9.72
CA ASP A 218 -12.74 -4.57 -8.50
C ASP A 218 -12.41 -5.59 -7.40
N LEU A 219 -12.36 -6.88 -7.76
CA LEU A 219 -12.25 -8.01 -6.84
C LEU A 219 -11.31 -9.09 -7.39
N THR A 220 -10.38 -9.56 -6.55
CA THR A 220 -9.39 -10.60 -6.90
C THR A 220 -10.01 -11.85 -7.54
N PRO A 221 -11.10 -12.46 -7.01
CA PRO A 221 -11.64 -13.68 -7.60
C PRO A 221 -12.20 -13.52 -9.01
N LYS A 222 -12.55 -12.29 -9.40
CA LYS A 222 -13.06 -11.99 -10.75
C LYS A 222 -11.94 -11.73 -11.74
N SER A 223 -10.86 -11.08 -11.31
CA SER A 223 -9.81 -10.58 -12.19
C SER A 223 -8.58 -11.48 -12.27
N ALA A 224 -8.18 -12.11 -11.16
CA ALA A 224 -6.93 -12.87 -11.05
C ALA A 224 -6.72 -13.92 -12.15
N PRO A 225 -7.73 -14.72 -12.56
CA PRO A 225 -7.54 -15.70 -13.64
C PRO A 225 -7.15 -15.11 -14.99
N TYR A 226 -7.41 -13.82 -15.21
CA TYR A 226 -7.18 -13.10 -16.45
C TYR A 226 -5.93 -12.22 -16.43
N VAL A 227 -5.27 -12.08 -15.28
CA VAL A 227 -4.05 -11.28 -15.15
C VAL A 227 -2.89 -12.01 -15.83
N ILE A 228 -2.21 -11.30 -16.72
CA ILE A 228 -1.00 -11.77 -17.41
C ILE A 228 0.16 -10.93 -16.91
N THR A 229 1.21 -11.60 -16.44
CA THR A 229 2.45 -10.95 -16.02
C THR A 229 3.52 -11.11 -17.09
N GLU A 230 4.31 -10.05 -17.30
CA GLU A 230 5.36 -9.99 -18.31
C GLU A 230 6.60 -9.30 -17.72
N CYS A 231 7.79 -9.73 -18.15
CA CYS A 231 9.05 -9.11 -17.76
C CYS A 231 9.79 -8.73 -19.03
N THR A 232 9.88 -7.44 -19.35
CA THR A 232 10.44 -6.96 -20.63
C THR A 232 11.96 -7.17 -20.69
N THR A 233 12.65 -7.12 -19.56
CA THR A 233 14.11 -7.32 -19.48
C THR A 233 14.49 -7.95 -18.14
N PRO A 234 15.55 -8.77 -18.06
CA PRO A 234 16.06 -9.31 -16.81
C PRO A 234 16.36 -8.25 -15.73
N GLN A 235 16.62 -7.01 -16.15
CA GLN A 235 17.00 -5.87 -15.31
C GLN A 235 15.83 -4.89 -15.03
N GLY A 236 14.59 -5.23 -15.43
CA GLY A 236 13.48 -4.26 -15.56
C GLY A 236 12.38 -4.35 -14.50
N ALA A 237 11.22 -3.76 -14.79
CA ALA A 237 9.99 -3.92 -14.01
C ALA A 237 9.30 -5.26 -14.31
N LEU A 238 8.49 -5.74 -13.37
CA LEU A 238 7.41 -6.68 -13.64
C LEU A 238 6.19 -5.90 -14.08
N PHE A 239 5.61 -6.27 -15.21
CA PHE A 239 4.36 -5.70 -15.71
C PHE A 239 3.22 -6.70 -15.52
N ALA A 240 2.01 -6.17 -15.33
CA ALA A 240 0.80 -6.96 -15.22
C ALA A 240 -0.35 -6.25 -15.92
N ARG A 241 -1.18 -7.00 -16.64
CA ARG A 241 -2.36 -6.47 -17.34
C ARG A 241 -3.52 -7.45 -17.29
N ASN A 242 -4.74 -6.94 -17.37
CA ASN A 242 -5.96 -7.73 -17.41
C ASN A 242 -6.73 -7.41 -18.72
N PRO A 243 -6.47 -8.12 -19.83
CA PRO A 243 -7.12 -7.86 -21.10
C PRO A 243 -8.62 -8.21 -21.11
N TYR A 244 -9.14 -8.83 -20.04
CA TYR A 244 -10.56 -9.16 -19.90
C TYR A 244 -11.37 -8.04 -19.22
N SER A 245 -10.70 -7.02 -18.67
CA SER A 245 -11.38 -5.85 -18.12
C SER A 245 -12.08 -5.07 -19.23
N MET A 246 -13.37 -4.76 -19.07
CA MET A 246 -14.11 -4.01 -20.11
C MET A 246 -13.66 -2.54 -20.22
N GLU A 247 -13.24 -1.94 -19.10
CA GLU A 247 -12.89 -0.52 -19.03
C GLU A 247 -11.37 -0.30 -18.99
N PHE A 248 -10.61 -1.26 -18.46
CA PHE A 248 -9.17 -1.10 -18.18
C PHE A 248 -8.28 -2.11 -18.93
N ALA A 249 -8.76 -2.72 -20.03
CA ALA A 249 -8.01 -3.73 -20.79
C ALA A 249 -6.63 -3.25 -21.27
N GLU A 250 -6.51 -1.97 -21.60
CA GLU A 250 -5.27 -1.36 -22.10
C GLU A 250 -4.29 -1.00 -20.98
N ARG A 251 -4.77 -0.84 -19.75
CA ARG A 251 -3.94 -0.41 -18.62
C ARG A 251 -2.92 -1.47 -18.25
N VAL A 252 -1.70 -1.01 -18.00
CA VAL A 252 -0.58 -1.87 -17.60
C VAL A 252 -0.06 -1.40 -16.26
N ALA A 253 -0.25 -2.23 -15.23
CA ALA A 253 0.36 -2.03 -13.93
C ALA A 253 1.81 -2.52 -13.95
N PHE A 254 2.64 -1.98 -13.07
CA PHE A 254 4.02 -2.41 -12.91
C PHE A 254 4.49 -2.38 -11.46
N PHE A 255 5.40 -3.28 -11.14
CA PHE A 255 6.19 -3.27 -9.92
C PHE A 255 7.68 -3.36 -10.27
N ALA A 256 8.49 -2.43 -9.79
CA ALA A 256 9.87 -2.28 -10.26
C ALA A 256 10.85 -1.97 -9.13
N VAL A 257 12.10 -2.40 -9.31
CA VAL A 257 13.26 -2.02 -8.50
C VAL A 257 14.47 -1.88 -9.41
N ASP A 258 15.29 -0.85 -9.19
CA ASP A 258 16.45 -0.55 -10.04
C ASP A 258 17.70 -1.34 -9.60
N ASP A 259 17.63 -2.67 -9.69
CA ASP A 259 18.77 -3.54 -9.39
C ASP A 259 18.85 -4.72 -10.39
N ALA A 260 20.04 -4.92 -10.96
CA ALA A 260 20.27 -5.95 -11.97
C ALA A 260 20.42 -7.36 -11.38
N ASN A 261 20.76 -7.47 -10.09
CA ASN A 261 20.94 -8.74 -9.39
C ASN A 261 19.63 -9.24 -8.76
N ARG A 262 18.51 -8.56 -9.02
CA ARG A 262 17.22 -8.94 -8.46
C ARG A 262 16.77 -10.30 -8.97
N THR A 263 16.10 -11.06 -8.12
CA THR A 263 15.34 -12.24 -8.52
C THR A 263 13.84 -11.96 -8.43
N VAL A 264 13.02 -12.77 -9.10
CA VAL A 264 11.61 -12.47 -9.32
C VAL A 264 10.70 -13.70 -9.25
N THR A 265 9.47 -13.53 -8.81
CA THR A 265 8.38 -14.45 -9.13
C THR A 265 7.08 -13.65 -9.29
N ALA A 266 6.21 -14.15 -10.16
CA ALA A 266 4.87 -13.65 -10.37
C ALA A 266 3.80 -14.69 -10.00
N ASP A 267 4.21 -15.74 -9.26
CA ASP A 267 3.34 -16.79 -8.73
C ASP A 267 3.17 -16.62 -7.22
N ARG A 268 2.00 -16.17 -6.80
CA ARG A 268 1.60 -15.96 -5.42
C ARG A 268 1.57 -17.27 -4.63
N ALA A 269 1.10 -18.35 -5.23
CA ALA A 269 1.05 -19.66 -4.60
C ALA A 269 2.47 -20.17 -4.33
N GLU A 270 3.43 -19.83 -5.19
CA GLU A 270 4.85 -20.06 -4.95
C GLU A 270 5.41 -19.17 -3.83
N PHE A 271 5.10 -17.87 -3.87
CA PHE A 271 5.66 -16.89 -2.92
C PHE A 271 5.22 -17.17 -1.48
N ILE A 272 3.91 -17.25 -1.27
CA ILE A 272 3.30 -17.49 0.04
C ILE A 272 3.48 -18.95 0.44
N GLY A 273 3.31 -19.87 -0.52
CA GLY A 273 3.28 -21.30 -0.29
C GLY A 273 1.90 -21.81 0.10
N ARG A 274 1.71 -23.13 0.00
CA ARG A 274 0.47 -23.79 0.38
C ARG A 274 0.21 -23.61 1.88
N ASN A 275 -0.97 -23.09 2.23
CA ASN A 275 -1.34 -22.76 3.61
C ASN A 275 -0.39 -21.77 4.29
N GLY A 276 0.38 -21.00 3.51
CA GLY A 276 1.26 -19.96 4.03
C GLY A 276 0.52 -18.64 4.29
N SER A 277 1.26 -17.66 4.78
CA SER A 277 0.80 -16.28 4.91
C SER A 277 1.95 -15.32 4.66
N LEU A 278 1.65 -14.03 4.48
CA LEU A 278 2.67 -12.98 4.40
C LEU A 278 3.50 -12.84 5.69
N ARG A 279 3.07 -13.42 6.82
CA ARG A 279 3.89 -13.44 8.05
C ARG A 279 5.10 -14.37 7.94
N ASN A 280 5.01 -15.41 7.11
CA ASN A 280 6.06 -16.40 6.91
C ASN A 280 5.98 -16.99 5.49
N PRO A 281 6.33 -16.20 4.46
CA PRO A 281 6.22 -16.63 3.06
C PRO A 281 7.26 -17.71 2.73
N SER A 282 6.82 -18.79 2.09
CA SER A 282 7.67 -19.95 1.78
C SER A 282 8.84 -19.61 0.85
N ALA A 283 8.68 -18.65 -0.05
CA ALA A 283 9.76 -18.25 -0.97
C ALA A 283 10.93 -17.58 -0.24
N LEU A 284 10.71 -16.92 0.90
CA LEU A 284 11.80 -16.33 1.69
C LEU A 284 12.58 -17.37 2.50
N GLN A 285 12.19 -18.64 2.47
CA GLN A 285 12.97 -19.77 3.00
C GLN A 285 13.84 -20.43 1.90
N ARG A 286 13.86 -19.86 0.69
CA ARG A 286 14.64 -20.35 -0.45
C ARG A 286 15.82 -19.42 -0.75
N ALA A 287 16.81 -19.92 -1.49
CA ALA A 287 17.98 -19.11 -1.83
C ALA A 287 17.63 -17.85 -2.66
N TYR A 288 16.66 -17.96 -3.57
CA TYR A 288 16.21 -16.89 -4.45
C TYR A 288 14.76 -17.11 -4.94
N LEU A 289 14.19 -16.19 -5.72
CA LEU A 289 12.88 -16.37 -6.36
C LEU A 289 13.01 -17.10 -7.72
N SER A 290 12.06 -17.97 -8.08
CA SER A 290 12.20 -18.93 -9.20
C SER A 290 12.36 -18.35 -10.61
N GLY A 291 11.99 -17.10 -10.84
CA GLY A 291 11.89 -16.49 -12.16
C GLY A 291 10.56 -16.73 -12.87
N LYS A 292 9.56 -17.37 -12.22
CA LYS A 292 8.25 -17.61 -12.83
C LYS A 292 7.56 -16.29 -13.17
N VAL A 293 7.26 -16.08 -14.46
CA VAL A 293 6.49 -14.94 -15.00
C VAL A 293 5.64 -15.46 -16.15
N GLY A 294 4.43 -14.94 -16.30
CA GLY A 294 3.57 -15.30 -17.42
C GLY A 294 2.08 -15.24 -17.11
N ALA A 295 1.32 -15.87 -18.01
CA ALA A 295 -0.11 -16.09 -17.84
C ALA A 295 -0.39 -17.37 -17.02
N ALA A 296 -1.62 -17.49 -16.51
CA ALA A 296 -2.12 -18.68 -15.81
C ALA A 296 -1.36 -19.04 -14.52
N LEU A 297 -0.77 -18.03 -13.87
CA LEU A 297 -0.26 -18.12 -12.50
C LEU A 297 -1.32 -17.59 -11.53
N ASP A 298 -1.12 -17.83 -10.24
CA ASP A 298 -1.79 -17.04 -9.18
C ASP A 298 -1.06 -15.69 -9.10
N PRO A 299 -1.62 -14.57 -9.59
CA PRO A 299 -0.82 -13.43 -10.02
C PRO A 299 -0.30 -12.60 -8.84
N CYS A 300 1.02 -12.40 -8.78
CA CYS A 300 1.66 -11.40 -7.92
C CYS A 300 2.84 -10.74 -8.64
N ALA A 301 3.51 -9.83 -7.94
CA ALA A 301 4.84 -9.37 -8.26
C ALA A 301 5.70 -9.40 -7.00
N ALA A 302 6.68 -10.29 -6.97
CA ALA A 302 7.69 -10.35 -5.92
C ALA A 302 9.07 -10.07 -6.51
N LEU A 303 9.81 -9.14 -5.91
CA LEU A 303 11.15 -8.73 -6.32
C LEU A 303 12.08 -8.81 -5.11
N GLN A 304 13.14 -9.62 -5.19
CA GLN A 304 14.14 -9.75 -4.13
C GLN A 304 15.49 -9.21 -4.62
N VAL A 305 16.07 -8.27 -3.86
CA VAL A 305 17.36 -7.64 -4.15
C VAL A 305 18.38 -8.04 -3.09
N PRO A 306 19.36 -8.90 -3.41
CA PRO A 306 20.49 -9.19 -2.52
C PRO A 306 21.52 -8.06 -2.55
N PHE A 307 22.09 -7.71 -1.39
CA PHE A 307 23.13 -6.69 -1.29
C PHE A 307 24.04 -6.90 -0.07
N GLU A 308 25.30 -6.49 -0.23
CA GLU A 308 26.27 -6.42 0.86
C GLU A 308 26.25 -5.03 1.51
N LEU A 309 26.30 -4.98 2.84
CA LEU A 309 26.35 -3.73 3.59
C LEU A 309 27.46 -3.77 4.64
N ALA A 310 28.54 -3.04 4.37
CA ALA A 310 29.65 -2.89 5.31
C ALA A 310 29.22 -2.14 6.58
N ALA A 311 29.97 -2.34 7.68
CA ALA A 311 29.70 -1.66 8.95
C ALA A 311 29.70 -0.13 8.79
N GLY A 312 28.71 0.53 9.36
CA GLY A 312 28.52 1.99 9.28
C GLY A 312 28.01 2.50 7.94
N ARG A 313 27.85 1.65 6.92
CA ARG A 313 27.36 2.06 5.59
C ARG A 313 25.85 1.99 5.50
N GLU A 314 25.35 2.70 4.49
CA GLU A 314 23.95 2.81 4.16
C GLU A 314 23.70 2.47 2.69
N ARG A 315 22.55 1.86 2.42
CA ARG A 315 22.05 1.55 1.08
C ARG A 315 20.60 2.00 0.96
N VAL A 316 20.26 2.63 -0.16
CA VAL A 316 18.89 3.01 -0.51
C VAL A 316 18.40 2.11 -1.64
N ILE A 317 17.22 1.51 -1.45
CA ILE A 317 16.53 0.64 -2.40
C ILE A 317 15.13 1.21 -2.61
N VAL A 318 14.73 1.39 -3.87
CA VAL A 318 13.44 2.01 -4.20
C VAL A 318 12.57 1.01 -4.94
N PHE A 319 11.46 0.63 -4.32
CA PHE A 319 10.39 -0.11 -4.99
C PHE A 319 9.36 0.86 -5.55
N LYS A 320 8.92 0.62 -6.79
CA LYS A 320 7.99 1.47 -7.52
C LYS A 320 6.78 0.64 -7.92
N LEU A 321 5.59 1.05 -7.49
CA LEU A 321 4.30 0.46 -7.89
C LEU A 321 3.49 1.50 -8.65
N GLY A 322 3.06 1.19 -9.86
CA GLY A 322 2.31 2.16 -10.66
C GLY A 322 1.47 1.52 -11.75
N ALA A 323 0.80 2.37 -12.52
CA ALA A 323 0.05 1.96 -13.71
C ALA A 323 0.19 3.01 -14.82
N GLY A 324 0.45 2.52 -16.04
CA GLY A 324 0.43 3.32 -17.27
C GLY A 324 -0.85 3.06 -18.06
N ARG A 325 -1.16 3.98 -18.98
CA ARG A 325 -2.31 3.90 -19.89
C ARG A 325 -2.22 2.70 -20.84
N ASP A 326 -0.99 2.34 -21.20
CA ASP A 326 -0.60 1.20 -22.00
C ASP A 326 0.83 0.73 -21.60
N MET A 327 1.36 -0.27 -22.30
CA MET A 327 2.71 -0.79 -22.06
C MET A 327 3.81 0.26 -22.26
N HIS A 328 3.68 1.12 -23.27
CA HIS A 328 4.68 2.13 -23.58
C HIS A 328 4.72 3.22 -22.50
N ASP A 329 3.55 3.69 -22.07
CA ASP A 329 3.39 4.65 -20.97
C ASP A 329 3.94 4.08 -19.64
N ALA A 330 3.63 2.81 -19.33
CA ALA A 330 4.16 2.14 -18.15
C ALA A 330 5.70 2.02 -18.19
N GLN A 331 6.27 1.67 -19.34
CA GLN A 331 7.73 1.64 -19.52
C GLN A 331 8.35 3.04 -19.39
N ALA A 332 7.71 4.07 -19.95
CA ALA A 332 8.17 5.45 -19.83
C ALA A 332 8.17 5.92 -18.37
N LEU A 333 7.15 5.57 -17.58
CA LEU A 333 7.11 5.86 -16.14
C LEU A 333 8.26 5.17 -15.38
N VAL A 334 8.52 3.89 -15.66
CA VAL A 334 9.63 3.15 -15.04
C VAL A 334 10.99 3.79 -15.37
N GLN A 335 11.20 4.22 -16.62
CA GLN A 335 12.44 4.87 -17.04
C GLN A 335 12.58 6.28 -16.48
N ARG A 336 11.49 7.06 -16.46
CA ARG A 336 11.47 8.44 -15.92
C ARG A 336 11.95 8.49 -14.47
N PHE A 337 11.52 7.53 -13.65
CA PHE A 337 11.88 7.46 -12.24
C PHE A 337 12.96 6.41 -11.96
N ARG A 338 13.88 6.22 -12.90
CA ARG A 338 15.04 5.34 -12.70
C ARG A 338 16.08 6.03 -11.82
N GLY A 339 16.51 5.33 -10.77
CA GLY A 339 17.52 5.78 -9.84
C GLY A 339 16.98 6.57 -8.65
N VAL A 340 17.84 6.70 -7.63
CA VAL A 340 17.49 7.33 -6.35
C VAL A 340 17.25 8.83 -6.50
N ALA A 341 18.05 9.53 -7.31
CA ALA A 341 17.94 10.99 -7.48
C ALA A 341 16.55 11.42 -7.96
N ALA A 342 16.05 10.82 -9.05
CA ALA A 342 14.72 11.12 -9.58
C ALA A 342 13.59 10.85 -8.58
N THR A 343 13.76 9.83 -7.72
CA THR A 343 12.80 9.52 -6.66
C THR A 343 12.82 10.57 -5.55
N LEU A 344 14.00 11.00 -5.11
CA LEU A 344 14.14 12.04 -4.08
C LEU A 344 13.63 13.40 -4.57
N ASP A 345 13.84 13.73 -5.85
CA ASP A 345 13.27 14.92 -6.47
C ASP A 345 11.74 14.88 -6.47
N ALA A 346 11.14 13.71 -6.75
CA ALA A 346 9.68 13.53 -6.68
C ALA A 346 9.15 13.68 -5.24
N LEU A 347 9.85 13.14 -4.24
CA LEU A 347 9.50 13.32 -2.83
C LEU A 347 9.55 14.80 -2.44
N LYS A 348 10.60 15.51 -2.84
CA LYS A 348 10.74 16.95 -2.57
C LYS A 348 9.58 17.75 -3.19
N GLN A 349 9.18 17.44 -4.42
CA GLN A 349 8.03 18.09 -5.05
C GLN A 349 6.74 17.90 -4.25
N VAL A 350 6.48 16.70 -3.73
CA VAL A 350 5.33 16.42 -2.86
C VAL A 350 5.38 17.28 -1.60
N GLN A 351 6.54 17.35 -0.95
CA GLN A 351 6.73 18.15 0.26
C GLN A 351 6.53 19.64 -0.01
N ASP A 352 7.15 20.16 -1.08
CA ASP A 352 7.04 21.57 -1.49
C ASP A 352 5.59 21.94 -1.81
N TYR A 353 4.85 21.07 -2.50
CA TYR A 353 3.43 21.26 -2.81
C TYR A 353 2.58 21.42 -1.55
N TRP A 354 2.76 20.55 -0.56
CA TRP A 354 2.00 20.62 0.70
C TRP A 354 2.42 21.79 1.58
N VAL A 355 3.70 22.19 1.55
CA VAL A 355 4.16 23.41 2.22
C VAL A 355 3.50 24.63 1.59
N GLN A 356 3.45 24.74 0.27
CA GLN A 356 2.83 25.88 -0.43
C GLN A 356 1.32 25.91 -0.22
N THR A 357 0.65 24.76 -0.33
CA THR A 357 -0.80 24.65 -0.15
C THR A 357 -1.22 24.91 1.30
N GLY A 358 -0.43 24.44 2.27
CA GLY A 358 -0.65 24.67 3.70
C GLY A 358 -0.32 26.10 4.15
N ALA A 359 0.75 26.70 3.62
CA ALA A 359 1.18 28.06 3.97
C ALA A 359 0.22 29.16 3.47
N GLY A 360 -0.62 28.88 2.47
CA GLY A 360 -1.66 29.79 1.97
C GLY A 360 -2.85 29.99 2.92
N ARG A 361 -2.97 29.18 3.99
CA ARG A 361 -3.99 29.33 5.04
C ARG A 361 -3.36 29.45 6.42
N ASN A 362 -2.24 30.17 6.53
CA ASN A 362 -1.80 30.66 7.82
C ASN A 362 -2.91 31.59 8.34
N THR A 363 -3.76 31.05 9.20
CA THR A 363 -4.70 31.83 9.99
C THR A 363 -3.88 32.90 10.65
N ARG A 364 -4.17 34.16 10.30
CA ARG A 364 -3.79 35.29 11.15
C ARG A 364 -4.09 34.85 12.57
N SER A 365 -3.10 34.92 13.45
CA SER A 365 -3.32 34.68 14.86
C SER A 365 -4.55 35.49 15.25
N CYS A 366 -5.62 34.81 15.66
CA CYS A 366 -6.74 35.48 16.28
C CYS A 366 -6.24 35.87 17.67
N GLY A 367 -5.45 36.94 17.70
CA GLY A 367 -5.03 37.59 18.91
C GLY A 367 -6.26 38.05 19.64
N LYS A 368 -6.39 37.59 20.89
CA LYS A 368 -7.23 38.17 21.93
C LYS A 368 -8.74 38.05 21.72
N HIS A 369 -9.28 36.84 21.85
CA HIS A 369 -10.47 36.69 22.69
C HIS A 369 -10.28 35.54 23.67
N ALA A 370 -10.19 35.95 24.93
CA ALA A 370 -10.04 35.12 26.10
C ALA A 370 -11.25 34.18 26.28
N ARG A 371 -10.94 32.96 26.73
CA ARG A 371 -11.81 32.08 27.54
C ARG A 371 -13.23 31.86 26.99
N GLN A 372 -13.34 30.92 26.07
CA GLN A 372 -14.55 30.10 25.99
C GLN A 372 -14.15 28.64 26.17
N TRP A 373 -14.48 28.10 27.34
CA TRP A 373 -14.33 26.69 27.63
C TRP A 373 -15.14 25.90 26.60
N LEU A 374 -14.49 24.95 25.92
CA LEU A 374 -15.21 23.88 25.21
C LEU A 374 -16.13 23.21 26.24
N VAL A 375 -17.43 23.16 25.90
CA VAL A 375 -18.46 22.54 26.73
C VAL A 375 -18.02 21.12 27.08
N VAL A 376 -17.89 20.84 28.37
CA VAL A 376 -17.75 19.49 28.91
C VAL A 376 -19.01 18.73 28.50
N ILE A 377 -18.88 17.75 27.61
CA ILE A 377 -19.94 16.79 27.34
C ILE A 377 -20.09 15.98 28.64
N PRO A 378 -21.22 16.05 29.37
CA PRO A 378 -21.40 15.22 30.54
C PRO A 378 -21.38 13.76 30.11
N ASN A 379 -20.74 12.90 30.90
CA ASN A 379 -20.79 11.45 30.75
C ASN A 379 -22.26 11.00 30.64
N ALA A 380 -22.74 10.82 29.42
CA ALA A 380 -23.99 10.14 29.16
C ALA A 380 -23.73 8.65 29.35
N GLY A 381 -24.30 8.11 30.42
CA GLY A 381 -24.07 6.75 30.89
C GLY A 381 -24.22 5.70 29.79
N LEU A 382 -23.23 4.81 29.74
CA LEU A 382 -23.33 3.52 29.06
C LEU A 382 -24.57 2.78 29.57
N PRO A 383 -25.48 2.29 28.70
CA PRO A 383 -26.53 1.42 29.15
C PRO A 383 -25.92 0.08 29.57
N ILE A 384 -26.32 -0.40 30.75
CA ILE A 384 -25.94 -1.69 31.31
C ILE A 384 -26.39 -2.81 30.34
N VAL A 385 -25.43 -3.60 29.86
CA VAL A 385 -25.69 -4.77 29.01
C VAL A 385 -26.21 -5.91 29.88
N GLY A 386 -27.49 -6.26 29.72
CA GLY A 386 -28.11 -7.43 30.35
C GLY A 386 -27.75 -8.74 29.64
N THR A 387 -27.77 -9.84 30.40
CA THR A 387 -27.22 -11.17 30.09
C THR A 387 -28.02 -12.05 29.11
N GLN A 388 -28.91 -11.51 28.27
CA GLN A 388 -29.69 -12.33 27.33
C GLN A 388 -29.77 -11.71 25.92
N ARG A 389 -28.95 -12.27 25.01
CA ARG A 389 -28.89 -11.98 23.57
C ARG A 389 -30.21 -12.31 22.85
N LEU A 390 -31.13 -11.36 22.65
CA LEU A 390 -32.18 -11.43 21.61
C LEU A 390 -32.62 -10.02 21.17
N LEU A 391 -32.65 -9.77 19.85
CA LEU A 391 -33.22 -8.55 19.23
C LEU A 391 -34.59 -8.87 18.59
N PRO A 392 -35.65 -8.06 18.80
CA PRO A 392 -36.84 -8.11 17.98
C PRO A 392 -36.80 -7.09 16.84
N ILE A 393 -37.38 -7.52 15.72
CA ILE A 393 -37.38 -6.93 14.38
C ILE A 393 -38.35 -5.72 14.29
N ARG A 394 -38.00 -4.79 13.38
CA ARG A 394 -38.82 -3.76 12.68
C ARG A 394 -38.79 -2.35 13.28
N ARG A 395 -37.85 -1.51 12.80
CA ARG A 395 -38.13 -0.17 12.22
C ARG A 395 -37.05 0.19 11.19
N ARG A 396 -37.44 0.44 9.94
CA ARG A 396 -36.57 0.96 8.87
C ARG A 396 -36.43 2.48 9.08
N VAL A 397 -35.21 2.98 9.17
CA VAL A 397 -34.89 4.41 9.09
C VAL A 397 -34.30 4.68 7.71
N ARG A 398 -34.93 5.57 6.95
CA ARG A 398 -34.54 5.95 5.59
C ARG A 398 -33.77 7.25 5.67
N PHE A 399 -32.46 7.23 5.38
CA PHE A 399 -31.68 8.46 5.23
C PHE A 399 -31.85 8.99 3.79
N PRO A 400 -32.13 10.29 3.58
CA PRO A 400 -32.09 10.87 2.25
C PRO A 400 -30.62 10.97 1.79
N ARG A 401 -30.35 10.52 0.56
CA ARG A 401 -29.05 10.71 -0.11
C ARG A 401 -28.78 12.22 -0.31
N PRO A 402 -27.53 12.69 -0.18
CA PRO A 402 -27.16 14.02 -0.66
C PRO A 402 -27.11 14.00 -2.19
N VAL A 403 -27.78 14.96 -2.81
CA VAL A 403 -27.64 15.28 -4.25
C VAL A 403 -26.39 16.13 -4.42
N ALA A 404 -25.57 15.82 -5.43
CA ALA A 404 -24.38 16.56 -5.79
C ALA A 404 -24.73 17.90 -6.47
N GLY A 405 -23.97 18.95 -6.15
CA GLY A 405 -23.90 20.20 -6.90
C GLY A 405 -24.87 21.30 -6.44
N CYS A 406 -24.38 22.25 -5.64
CA CYS A 406 -24.77 23.66 -5.65
C CYS A 406 -23.76 24.45 -4.80
N ASP A 407 -22.75 25.02 -5.46
CA ASP A 407 -21.98 26.15 -4.94
C ASP A 407 -22.89 27.39 -4.89
N GLY A 408 -22.75 28.23 -3.86
CA GLY A 408 -23.42 29.54 -3.88
C GLY A 408 -23.62 30.18 -2.52
N VAL A 409 -22.69 31.08 -2.19
CA VAL A 409 -22.78 32.14 -1.19
C VAL A 409 -24.09 32.93 -1.33
N GLY A 410 -24.82 33.17 -0.23
CA GLY A 410 -25.93 34.14 -0.25
C GLY A 410 -26.75 34.19 1.04
N SER A 411 -26.70 35.33 1.72
CA SER A 411 -27.25 35.60 3.05
C SER A 411 -28.77 35.51 3.18
N CYS A 412 -29.17 35.04 4.36
CA CYS A 412 -30.48 35.13 4.98
C CYS A 412 -31.09 36.56 4.95
N ARG A 413 -32.32 36.71 4.44
CA ARG A 413 -33.30 37.69 4.96
C ARG A 413 -34.72 37.14 4.88
N THR A 414 -35.35 37.14 6.04
CA THR A 414 -36.77 36.97 6.35
C THR A 414 -37.66 38.01 5.67
N ALA A 415 -38.81 37.61 5.13
CA ALA A 415 -40.13 38.24 5.40
C ALA A 415 -41.29 37.56 4.63
N GLN A 416 -42.28 37.12 5.41
CA GLN A 416 -43.73 37.27 5.22
C GLN A 416 -44.42 36.80 3.91
N SER A 417 -45.28 35.77 4.07
CA SER A 417 -46.48 35.57 3.23
C SER A 417 -47.62 36.52 3.69
N PRO A 418 -48.71 36.75 2.90
CA PRO A 418 -49.70 35.69 2.70
C PRO A 418 -50.43 35.63 1.33
N ARG A 419 -50.78 34.38 0.99
CA ARG A 419 -52.02 33.87 0.37
C ARG A 419 -52.73 34.72 -0.70
N THR A 420 -52.95 34.13 -1.88
CA THR A 420 -54.28 34.09 -2.52
C THR A 420 -54.45 32.85 -3.40
N PHE A 421 -55.68 32.34 -3.41
CA PHE A 421 -56.18 31.10 -4.02
C PHE A 421 -56.50 31.26 -5.53
N ALA A 422 -56.53 30.10 -6.21
CA ALA A 422 -57.40 29.68 -7.32
C ALA A 422 -57.32 30.38 -8.69
N ALA A 423 -57.08 29.59 -9.75
CA ALA A 423 -58.16 29.10 -10.62
C ALA A 423 -57.63 28.10 -11.66
N VAL A 424 -58.34 26.97 -11.73
CA VAL A 424 -58.31 25.98 -12.81
C VAL A 424 -59.25 26.47 -13.90
N CYS A 425 -58.81 26.52 -15.17
CA CYS A 425 -59.66 26.39 -16.35
C CYS A 425 -58.82 25.82 -17.49
N GLY A 426 -59.31 24.76 -18.11
CA GLY A 426 -58.64 24.04 -19.18
C GLY A 426 -59.11 24.39 -20.59
N ALA A 427 -58.45 23.70 -21.52
CA ALA A 427 -58.85 23.28 -22.87
C ALA A 427 -58.62 24.22 -24.09
N SER A 428 -58.06 23.54 -25.12
CA SER A 428 -58.03 23.76 -26.59
C SER A 428 -56.65 24.22 -27.12
N VAL A 429 -55.83 23.36 -27.76
CA VAL A 429 -55.92 22.69 -29.08
C VAL A 429 -55.91 23.68 -30.27
N CYS A 430 -55.14 23.29 -31.30
CA CYS A 430 -54.74 23.98 -32.55
C CYS A 430 -53.54 24.93 -32.37
N GLY A 431 -52.38 24.73 -33.00
CA GLY A 431 -52.10 24.04 -34.25
C GLY A 431 -51.74 25.07 -35.32
N ARG A 432 -50.44 25.28 -35.52
CA ARG A 432 -49.78 25.51 -36.81
C ARG A 432 -48.28 25.31 -36.65
#